data_AF-A0A7W8DTY8-F1
#
_entry.id   AF-A0A7W8DTY8-F1
#
_cell.length_a   1.000
_cell.length_b   1.000
_cell.length_c   1.000
_cell.angle_alpha   90.00
_cell.angle_beta   90.00
_cell.angle_gamma   90.00
#
_symmetry.space_group_name_H-M   'P 1'
#
loop_
_entity.id
_entity.type
_entity.pdbx_description
1 polymer ?
#
loop_
_entity_poly.entity_id
_entity_poly.type
_entity_poly.pdbx_seq_one_letter_code
_entity_poly.pdbx_strand_id
1 'polypeptide(L)'
;MSTIEESLRAIAERVKSHSSTMATEEAVKTAVVLPFLRSLGYDVFDPTEVVPEFTADAVGKKGEKVDYAIKIDGDIRILIECKPISVQLEKKHLDQLFRYFTVTNAKFAILTNGRTFNFYTDLEAANKLDTRPFFVFDVTDFNAGILAELRKFEKGSFDVSAILATAERLKYTSGVKQEIAKLIEEPTEEFVRIVSRNVYEGQMRAQVKEMFTGIVRAAFREVIMDSVKSRLSSALADTQEVIEKIDDPADDEPDVVTTDEEREGYMIVKAIVRDTISPKRVAMRDAKSYCAVLIDNNNRRPLARLWFNRAVKYIGLFDGDNEDRVIIDSLDHIYDHAERLRETAKRYAAPS
;
A
#
# COMPACT_ATOMS: atom_id res chain seq x y z
N MET A 1 -20.92 0.60 -14.03
CA MET A 1 -20.90 0.91 -12.58
C MET A 1 -19.45 0.87 -12.15
N SER A 2 -19.00 1.84 -11.36
CA SER A 2 -17.64 1.79 -10.81
C SER A 2 -17.50 0.59 -9.88
N THR A 3 -16.35 -0.06 -9.88
CA THR A 3 -16.09 -1.17 -8.96
C THR A 3 -16.01 -0.66 -7.52
N ILE A 4 -16.23 -1.55 -6.53
CA ILE A 4 -16.06 -1.22 -5.11
C ILE A 4 -14.67 -0.62 -4.84
N GLU A 5 -13.63 -1.12 -5.51
CA GLU A 5 -12.27 -0.62 -5.37
C GLU A 5 -12.13 0.83 -5.86
N GLU A 6 -12.64 1.15 -7.05
CA GLU A 6 -12.62 2.52 -7.58
C GLU A 6 -13.38 3.49 -6.68
N SER A 7 -14.54 3.07 -6.17
CA SER A 7 -15.33 3.87 -5.23
C SER A 7 -14.61 4.09 -3.91
N LEU A 8 -13.97 3.05 -3.35
CA LEU A 8 -13.17 3.18 -2.14
C LEU A 8 -11.95 4.09 -2.35
N ARG A 9 -11.27 4.02 -3.49
CA ARG A 9 -10.18 4.95 -3.84
C ARG A 9 -10.68 6.40 -3.89
N ALA A 10 -11.83 6.65 -4.50
CA ALA A 10 -12.42 7.98 -4.54
C ALA A 10 -12.81 8.50 -3.13
N ILE A 11 -13.34 7.63 -2.28
CA ILE A 11 -13.64 7.96 -0.87
C ILE A 11 -12.35 8.23 -0.09
N ALA A 12 -11.31 7.41 -0.28
CA ALA A 12 -10.00 7.58 0.34
C ALA A 12 -9.39 8.93 0.02
N GLU A 13 -9.39 9.32 -1.26
CA GLU A 13 -8.86 10.62 -1.69
C GLU A 13 -9.67 11.78 -1.09
N ARG A 14 -11.00 11.66 -1.02
CA ARG A 14 -11.85 12.66 -0.36
C ARG A 14 -11.49 12.79 1.13
N VAL A 15 -11.32 11.69 1.83
CA VAL A 15 -10.93 11.66 3.25
C VAL A 15 -9.57 12.32 3.44
N LYS A 16 -8.57 12.03 2.59
CA LYS A 16 -7.24 12.64 2.66
C LYS A 16 -7.27 14.15 2.42
N SER A 17 -8.01 14.60 1.39
CA SER A 17 -8.00 15.99 0.93
C SER A 17 -8.97 16.91 1.68
N HIS A 18 -10.08 16.39 2.21
CA HIS A 18 -11.17 17.20 2.77
C HIS A 18 -11.49 16.90 4.24
N SER A 19 -10.68 16.09 4.95
CA SER A 19 -10.92 15.74 6.36
C SER A 19 -11.17 16.94 7.28
N SER A 20 -10.45 18.05 7.08
CA SER A 20 -10.61 19.28 7.87
C SER A 20 -11.98 19.96 7.70
N THR A 21 -12.65 19.72 6.57
CA THR A 21 -13.99 20.26 6.27
C THR A 21 -15.12 19.30 6.69
N MET A 22 -14.80 18.02 6.94
CA MET A 22 -15.75 16.99 7.36
C MET A 22 -15.88 16.89 8.89
N ALA A 23 -16.06 18.03 9.55
CA ALA A 23 -16.02 18.11 11.02
C ALA A 23 -17.29 17.58 11.70
N THR A 24 -18.43 17.50 11.00
CA THR A 24 -19.70 17.05 11.57
C THR A 24 -20.03 15.62 11.18
N GLU A 25 -20.82 14.94 12.00
CA GLU A 25 -21.32 13.60 11.70
C GLU A 25 -22.11 13.58 10.38
N GLU A 26 -22.97 14.57 10.12
CA GLU A 26 -23.71 14.70 8.86
C GLU A 26 -22.81 14.83 7.63
N ALA A 27 -21.71 15.57 7.74
CA ALA A 27 -20.74 15.69 6.66
C ALA A 27 -20.07 14.33 6.39
N VAL A 28 -19.72 13.57 7.43
CA VAL A 28 -19.15 12.22 7.30
C VAL A 28 -20.15 11.26 6.66
N LYS A 29 -21.40 11.27 7.14
CA LYS A 29 -22.48 10.45 6.61
C LYS A 29 -22.67 10.68 5.11
N THR A 30 -22.77 11.95 4.71
CA THR A 30 -23.02 12.33 3.31
C THR A 30 -21.82 12.09 2.41
N ALA A 31 -20.62 12.50 2.85
CA ALA A 31 -19.44 12.50 1.99
C ALA A 31 -18.71 11.15 1.98
N VAL A 32 -18.95 10.26 2.94
CA VAL A 32 -18.25 8.97 3.04
C VAL A 32 -19.20 7.79 3.21
N VAL A 33 -20.08 7.80 4.21
CA VAL A 33 -20.90 6.61 4.53
C VAL A 33 -21.87 6.29 3.39
N LEU A 34 -22.61 7.27 2.87
CA LEU A 34 -23.52 7.05 1.75
C LEU A 34 -22.80 6.57 0.47
N PRO A 35 -21.69 7.21 0.04
CA PRO A 35 -20.86 6.67 -1.04
C PRO A 35 -20.35 5.24 -0.79
N PHE A 36 -19.98 4.91 0.44
CA PHE A 36 -19.55 3.57 0.81
C PHE A 36 -20.69 2.55 0.67
N LEU A 37 -21.88 2.85 1.20
CA LEU A 37 -23.05 1.98 1.04
C LEU A 37 -23.44 1.79 -0.43
N ARG A 38 -23.39 2.87 -1.23
CA ARG A 38 -23.62 2.81 -2.67
C ARG A 38 -22.58 1.94 -3.38
N SER A 39 -21.33 1.95 -2.92
CA SER A 39 -20.26 1.11 -3.48
C SER A 39 -20.48 -0.39 -3.23
N LEU A 40 -21.23 -0.74 -2.18
CA LEU A 40 -21.69 -2.10 -1.89
C LEU A 40 -22.96 -2.48 -2.70
N GLY A 41 -23.47 -1.58 -3.54
CA GLY A 41 -24.64 -1.83 -4.38
C GLY A 41 -26.00 -1.60 -3.71
N TYR A 42 -26.03 -0.99 -2.51
CA TYR A 42 -27.27 -0.57 -1.87
C TYR A 42 -27.80 0.73 -2.48
N ASP A 43 -29.11 0.83 -2.66
CA ASP A 43 -29.74 2.08 -3.11
C ASP A 43 -29.95 3.04 -1.93
N VAL A 44 -29.05 4.03 -1.81
CA VAL A 44 -29.11 5.07 -0.78
C VAL A 44 -30.26 6.07 -0.97
N PHE A 45 -30.95 6.03 -2.11
CA PHE A 45 -32.12 6.87 -2.38
C PHE A 45 -33.44 6.12 -2.17
N ASP A 46 -33.39 4.80 -1.95
CA ASP A 46 -34.55 4.00 -1.56
C ASP A 46 -34.62 3.91 -0.02
N PRO A 47 -35.53 4.67 0.64
CA PRO A 47 -35.68 4.64 2.09
C PRO A 47 -36.27 3.33 2.61
N THR A 48 -36.69 2.40 1.72
CA THR A 48 -37.10 1.05 2.09
C THR A 48 -35.93 0.08 2.14
N GLU A 49 -34.80 0.42 1.52
CA GLU A 49 -33.56 -0.36 1.51
C GLU A 49 -32.53 0.22 2.48
N VAL A 50 -32.16 1.50 2.32
CA VAL A 50 -31.27 2.21 3.24
C VAL A 50 -32.11 3.17 4.06
N VAL A 51 -32.45 2.76 5.28
CA VAL A 51 -33.34 3.51 6.17
C VAL A 51 -32.51 4.49 7.02
N PRO A 52 -32.59 5.81 6.78
CA PRO A 52 -31.92 6.79 7.62
C PRO A 52 -32.64 6.97 8.95
N GLU A 53 -31.89 7.38 9.98
CA GLU A 53 -32.44 7.71 11.30
C GLU A 53 -33.35 6.61 11.87
N PHE A 54 -32.94 5.36 11.69
CA PHE A 54 -33.78 4.20 11.98
C PHE A 54 -34.13 4.14 13.48
N THR A 55 -35.43 3.96 13.73
CA THR A 55 -36.00 3.81 15.07
C THR A 55 -36.68 2.45 15.19
N ALA A 56 -36.57 1.85 16.37
CA ALA A 56 -37.23 0.59 16.72
C ALA A 56 -37.75 0.71 18.15
N ASP A 57 -38.81 -0.04 18.47
CA ASP A 57 -39.42 -0.03 19.80
C ASP A 57 -38.51 -0.73 20.83
N ALA A 58 -37.44 -0.06 21.24
CA ALA A 58 -36.57 -0.50 22.31
C ALA A 58 -37.12 -0.07 23.68
N VAL A 59 -37.21 -1.01 24.62
CA VAL A 59 -37.64 -0.73 26.00
C VAL A 59 -36.65 0.24 26.66
N GLY A 60 -37.12 1.42 27.10
CA GLY A 60 -36.41 2.26 28.07
C GLY A 60 -36.00 3.67 27.63
N LYS A 61 -36.00 4.01 26.34
CA LYS A 61 -35.75 5.40 25.87
C LYS A 61 -36.46 5.71 24.55
N LYS A 62 -37.48 6.57 24.62
CA LYS A 62 -38.17 7.14 23.45
C LYS A 62 -37.23 8.14 22.74
N GLY A 63 -36.96 7.94 21.45
CA GLY A 63 -36.36 8.96 20.57
C GLY A 63 -34.85 8.87 20.31
N GLU A 64 -34.16 7.84 20.77
CA GLU A 64 -32.84 7.50 20.20
C GLU A 64 -33.04 6.89 18.80
N LYS A 65 -32.04 6.98 17.93
CA LYS A 65 -32.05 6.50 16.54
C LYS A 65 -30.64 6.03 16.20
N VAL A 66 -30.49 5.04 15.33
CA VAL A 66 -29.21 4.74 14.68
C VAL A 66 -29.17 5.45 13.33
N ASP A 67 -27.98 5.84 12.87
CA ASP A 67 -27.85 6.66 11.68
C ASP A 67 -28.42 6.02 10.41
N TYR A 68 -28.10 4.75 10.17
CA TYR A 68 -28.67 3.98 9.06
C TYR A 68 -28.97 2.54 9.46
N ALA A 69 -29.99 1.97 8.82
CA ALA A 69 -30.23 0.54 8.81
C ALA A 69 -30.39 0.05 7.37
N ILE A 70 -29.76 -1.08 7.04
CA ILE A 70 -29.87 -1.69 5.71
C ILE A 70 -30.86 -2.85 5.82
N LYS A 71 -31.87 -2.79 4.96
CA LYS A 71 -32.91 -3.80 4.81
C LYS A 71 -32.61 -4.70 3.62
N ILE A 72 -32.55 -6.00 3.86
CA ILE A 72 -32.32 -7.02 2.82
C ILE A 72 -33.39 -8.09 3.00
N ASP A 73 -34.10 -8.42 1.92
CA ASP A 73 -35.22 -9.39 1.90
C ASP A 73 -36.31 -9.09 2.94
N GLY A 74 -36.59 -7.81 3.21
CA GLY A 74 -37.62 -7.41 4.15
C GLY A 74 -37.17 -7.31 5.62
N ASP A 75 -35.96 -7.76 5.95
CA ASP A 75 -35.40 -7.73 7.30
C ASP A 75 -34.30 -6.68 7.44
N ILE A 76 -34.22 -6.04 8.61
CA ILE A 76 -33.03 -5.24 8.98
C ILE A 76 -31.86 -6.18 9.19
N ARG A 77 -30.81 -6.07 8.38
CA ARG A 77 -29.62 -6.95 8.44
C ARG A 77 -28.39 -6.26 9.01
N ILE A 78 -28.20 -4.97 8.71
CA ILE A 78 -27.01 -4.21 9.09
C ILE A 78 -27.45 -2.91 9.75
N LEU A 79 -26.91 -2.61 10.92
CA LEU A 79 -27.07 -1.32 11.60
C LEU A 79 -25.78 -0.51 11.45
N ILE A 80 -25.87 0.79 11.23
CA ILE A 80 -24.71 1.66 11.04
C ILE A 80 -24.85 2.87 11.97
N GLU A 81 -23.76 3.13 12.69
CA GLU A 81 -23.58 4.30 13.54
C GLU A 81 -22.34 5.06 13.09
N CYS A 82 -22.50 6.36 12.87
CA CYS A 82 -21.44 7.26 12.43
C CYS A 82 -21.02 8.16 13.60
N LYS A 83 -19.77 8.61 13.56
CA LYS A 83 -19.21 9.63 14.45
C LYS A 83 -18.45 10.67 13.62
N PRO A 84 -18.19 11.87 14.16
CA PRO A 84 -17.32 12.83 13.51
C PRO A 84 -15.92 12.25 13.21
N ILE A 85 -15.29 12.68 12.12
CA ILE A 85 -14.01 12.12 11.66
C ILE A 85 -12.85 12.29 12.66
N SER A 86 -12.93 13.30 13.52
CA SER A 86 -11.96 13.57 14.58
C SER A 86 -12.08 12.64 15.79
N VAL A 87 -13.16 11.88 15.90
CA VAL A 87 -13.42 10.98 17.03
C VAL A 87 -12.73 9.65 16.82
N GLN A 88 -11.93 9.24 17.80
CA GLN A 88 -11.44 7.86 17.88
C GLN A 88 -12.58 6.93 18.32
N LEU A 89 -12.78 5.84 17.58
CA LEU A 89 -13.86 4.89 17.85
C LEU A 89 -13.54 4.05 19.09
N GLU A 90 -14.46 4.04 20.05
CA GLU A 90 -14.32 3.35 21.34
C GLU A 90 -15.62 2.64 21.71
N LYS A 91 -15.53 1.73 22.70
CA LYS A 91 -16.67 0.93 23.18
C LYS A 91 -17.88 1.78 23.60
N LYS A 92 -17.66 2.97 24.18
CA LYS A 92 -18.74 3.89 24.60
C LYS A 92 -19.61 4.38 23.44
N HIS A 93 -19.13 4.30 22.21
CA HIS A 93 -19.89 4.69 21.02
C HIS A 93 -20.80 3.57 20.50
N LEU A 94 -20.78 2.38 21.12
CA LEU A 94 -21.61 1.24 20.72
C LEU A 94 -23.00 1.24 21.39
N ASP A 95 -23.28 2.14 22.32
CA ASP A 95 -24.52 2.14 23.13
C ASP A 95 -25.79 2.12 22.29
N GLN A 96 -25.80 2.79 21.13
CA GLN A 96 -26.93 2.78 20.21
C GLN A 96 -27.04 1.45 19.48
N LEU A 97 -25.93 0.97 18.91
CA LEU A 97 -25.87 -0.32 18.23
C LEU A 97 -26.27 -1.47 19.17
N PHE A 98 -25.82 -1.51 20.44
CA PHE A 98 -26.19 -2.57 21.40
C PHE A 98 -27.71 -2.69 21.58
N ARG A 99 -28.39 -1.57 21.80
CA ARG A 99 -29.83 -1.55 22.07
C ARG A 99 -30.62 -2.00 20.85
N TYR A 100 -30.27 -1.47 19.68
CA TYR A 100 -30.97 -1.76 18.43
C TYR A 100 -30.72 -3.17 17.93
N PHE A 101 -29.49 -3.68 18.10
CA PHE A 101 -29.15 -5.05 17.72
C PHE A 101 -29.97 -6.08 18.51
N THR A 102 -30.32 -5.79 19.77
CA THR A 102 -31.11 -6.70 20.62
C THR A 102 -32.59 -6.78 20.20
N VAL A 103 -33.14 -5.72 19.59
CA VAL A 103 -34.57 -5.60 19.27
C VAL A 103 -34.88 -5.68 17.77
N THR A 104 -33.89 -6.00 16.95
CA THR A 104 -34.01 -6.14 15.49
C THR A 104 -33.47 -7.49 15.02
N ASN A 105 -33.75 -7.84 13.77
CA ASN A 105 -33.18 -9.02 13.11
C ASN A 105 -31.76 -8.79 12.57
N ALA A 106 -31.10 -7.70 13.01
CA ALA A 106 -29.76 -7.35 12.56
C ALA A 106 -28.77 -8.47 12.88
N LYS A 107 -27.86 -8.73 11.94
CA LYS A 107 -26.78 -9.69 12.09
C LYS A 107 -25.42 -9.03 12.10
N PHE A 108 -25.32 -7.83 11.56
CA PHE A 108 -24.09 -7.04 11.59
C PHE A 108 -24.35 -5.62 12.07
N ALA A 109 -23.33 -5.03 12.68
CA ALA A 109 -23.33 -3.61 12.97
C ALA A 109 -22.01 -2.98 12.51
N ILE A 110 -22.06 -1.73 12.07
CA ILE A 110 -20.90 -0.96 11.62
C ILE A 110 -20.83 0.30 12.46
N LEU A 111 -19.71 0.50 13.15
CA LEU A 111 -19.36 1.77 13.78
C LEU A 111 -18.27 2.43 12.93
N THR A 112 -18.47 3.68 12.52
CA THR A 112 -17.49 4.39 11.68
C THR A 112 -17.35 5.86 12.03
N ASN A 113 -16.18 6.43 11.76
CA ASN A 113 -15.96 7.89 11.72
C ASN A 113 -15.68 8.38 10.29
N GLY A 114 -15.98 7.56 9.28
CA GLY A 114 -15.66 7.79 7.86
C GLY A 114 -14.24 7.41 7.46
N ARG A 115 -13.26 7.52 8.35
CA ARG A 115 -11.91 7.02 8.05
C ARG A 115 -11.78 5.53 8.36
N THR A 116 -12.20 5.15 9.57
CA THR A 116 -12.14 3.76 10.04
C THR A 116 -13.54 3.17 10.10
N PHE A 117 -13.68 1.92 9.68
CA PHE A 117 -14.92 1.17 9.74
C PHE A 117 -14.72 -0.10 10.59
N ASN A 118 -15.50 -0.23 11.65
CA ASN A 118 -15.47 -1.37 12.56
C ASN A 118 -16.75 -2.19 12.40
N PHE A 119 -16.61 -3.45 11.98
CA PHE A 119 -17.71 -4.39 11.79
C PHE A 119 -17.83 -5.31 12.99
N TYR A 120 -19.06 -5.46 13.48
CA TYR A 120 -19.44 -6.23 14.65
C TYR A 120 -20.56 -7.21 14.32
N THR A 121 -20.67 -8.25 15.14
CA THR A 121 -21.66 -9.32 15.03
C THR A 121 -21.89 -9.90 16.44
N ASP A 122 -22.73 -10.93 16.56
CA ASP A 122 -23.13 -11.59 17.79
C ASP A 122 -22.56 -13.02 17.94
N LEU A 123 -21.23 -13.17 17.85
CA LEU A 123 -20.59 -14.50 17.95
C LEU A 123 -20.62 -15.06 19.38
N GLU A 124 -20.65 -14.20 20.40
CA GLU A 124 -20.62 -14.66 21.80
C GLU A 124 -22.00 -15.10 22.31
N ALA A 125 -23.05 -14.37 21.96
CA ALA A 125 -24.42 -14.68 22.34
C ALA A 125 -25.39 -14.14 21.30
N ALA A 126 -26.33 -14.98 20.87
CA ALA A 126 -27.30 -14.63 19.84
C ALA A 126 -28.05 -13.33 20.16
N ASN A 127 -28.15 -12.45 19.15
CA ASN A 127 -28.77 -11.13 19.20
C ASN A 127 -28.17 -10.19 20.27
N LYS A 128 -26.94 -10.46 20.71
CA LYS A 128 -26.18 -9.57 21.58
C LYS A 128 -24.87 -9.21 20.89
N LEU A 129 -24.76 -7.96 20.48
CA LEU A 129 -23.59 -7.47 19.78
C LEU A 129 -22.32 -7.68 20.61
N ASP A 130 -21.27 -8.19 19.97
CA ASP A 130 -19.96 -8.33 20.58
C ASP A 130 -19.33 -6.96 20.83
N THR A 131 -18.48 -6.88 21.87
CA THR A 131 -17.76 -5.63 22.19
C THR A 131 -16.52 -5.41 21.34
N ARG A 132 -16.05 -6.45 20.64
CA ARG A 132 -14.86 -6.41 19.77
C ARG A 132 -15.29 -6.57 18.32
N PRO A 133 -14.82 -5.72 17.40
CA PRO A 133 -15.10 -5.90 15.99
C PRO A 133 -14.38 -7.14 15.46
N PHE A 134 -15.01 -7.85 14.53
CA PHE A 134 -14.36 -8.96 13.84
C PHE A 134 -13.56 -8.48 12.62
N PHE A 135 -13.93 -7.34 12.05
CA PHE A 135 -13.27 -6.77 10.89
C PHE A 135 -13.15 -5.25 11.04
N VAL A 136 -11.94 -4.72 10.81
CA VAL A 136 -11.63 -3.30 10.91
C VAL A 136 -10.75 -2.92 9.73
N PHE A 137 -11.05 -1.80 9.08
CA PHE A 137 -10.16 -1.24 8.06
C PHE A 137 -10.17 0.29 8.06
N ASP A 138 -9.07 0.89 7.58
CA ASP A 138 -8.95 2.31 7.27
C ASP A 138 -9.21 2.49 5.77
N VAL A 139 -10.15 3.35 5.40
CA VAL A 139 -10.49 3.59 3.99
C VAL A 139 -9.33 4.19 3.21
N THR A 140 -8.36 4.81 3.88
CA THR A 140 -7.15 5.37 3.25
C THR A 140 -6.03 4.34 3.08
N ASP A 141 -6.15 3.17 3.70
CA ASP A 141 -5.17 2.09 3.68
C ASP A 141 -5.88 0.72 3.62
N PHE A 142 -6.13 0.25 2.40
CA PHE A 142 -6.73 -1.06 2.15
C PHE A 142 -5.96 -1.85 1.09
N ASN A 143 -6.11 -3.17 1.17
CA ASN A 143 -5.46 -4.13 0.27
C ASN A 143 -6.48 -5.14 -0.27
N ALA A 144 -6.02 -6.06 -1.13
CA ALA A 144 -6.87 -7.08 -1.74
C ALA A 144 -7.63 -7.96 -0.72
N GLY A 145 -7.05 -8.22 0.45
CA GLY A 145 -7.72 -8.99 1.51
C GLY A 145 -8.90 -8.23 2.12
N ILE A 146 -8.73 -6.93 2.39
CA ILE A 146 -9.81 -6.05 2.85
C ILE A 146 -10.92 -5.97 1.80
N LEU A 147 -10.56 -5.82 0.52
CA LEU A 147 -11.54 -5.81 -0.58
C LEU A 147 -12.32 -7.12 -0.67
N ALA A 148 -11.65 -8.26 -0.51
CA ALA A 148 -12.31 -9.57 -0.54
C ALA A 148 -13.33 -9.73 0.59
N GLU A 149 -13.04 -9.22 1.79
CA GLU A 149 -13.99 -9.23 2.90
C GLU A 149 -15.14 -8.24 2.69
N LEU A 150 -14.87 -7.04 2.17
CA LEU A 150 -15.90 -6.05 1.85
C LEU A 150 -16.87 -6.53 0.77
N ARG A 151 -16.39 -7.29 -0.23
CA ARG A 151 -17.25 -7.88 -1.27
C ARG A 151 -18.30 -8.85 -0.72
N LYS A 152 -18.12 -9.40 0.48
CA LYS A 152 -19.17 -10.23 1.12
C LYS A 152 -20.34 -9.40 1.62
N PHE A 153 -20.15 -8.08 1.78
CA PHE A 153 -21.19 -7.13 2.17
C PHE A 153 -21.87 -6.46 0.97
N GLU A 154 -21.47 -6.78 -0.26
CA GLU A 154 -22.19 -6.32 -1.45
C GLU A 154 -23.59 -6.94 -1.49
N LYS A 155 -24.59 -6.15 -1.92
CA LYS A 155 -25.99 -6.58 -1.96
C LYS A 155 -26.20 -7.91 -2.68
N GLY A 156 -25.49 -8.14 -3.79
CA GLY A 156 -25.63 -9.33 -4.62
C GLY A 156 -24.96 -10.60 -4.10
N SER A 157 -24.09 -10.49 -3.10
CA SER A 157 -23.28 -11.57 -2.53
C SER A 157 -23.50 -11.72 -1.02
N PHE A 158 -24.43 -10.96 -0.45
CA PHE A 158 -24.67 -10.90 0.98
C PHE A 158 -25.23 -12.23 1.50
N ASP A 159 -24.38 -12.98 2.20
CA ASP A 159 -24.73 -14.25 2.85
C ASP A 159 -24.31 -14.19 4.31
N VAL A 160 -25.31 -14.13 5.19
CA VAL A 160 -25.13 -14.08 6.64
C VAL A 160 -24.28 -15.25 7.15
N SER A 161 -24.54 -16.47 6.67
CA SER A 161 -23.87 -17.68 7.17
C SER A 161 -22.40 -17.69 6.75
N ALA A 162 -22.11 -17.31 5.50
CA ALA A 162 -20.74 -17.24 4.99
C ALA A 162 -19.91 -16.14 5.68
N ILE A 163 -20.52 -14.98 5.96
CA ILE A 163 -19.86 -13.89 6.68
C ILE A 163 -19.58 -14.31 8.13
N LEU A 164 -20.55 -14.89 8.84
CA LEU A 164 -20.38 -15.34 10.22
C LEU A 164 -19.28 -16.40 10.36
N ALA A 165 -19.21 -17.36 9.43
CA ALA A 165 -18.15 -18.37 9.40
C ALA A 165 -16.75 -17.75 9.24
N THR A 166 -16.64 -16.61 8.54
CA THR A 166 -15.36 -15.89 8.43
C THR A 166 -15.10 -14.99 9.64
N ALA A 167 -16.16 -14.40 10.21
CA ALA A 167 -16.08 -13.44 11.31
C ALA A 167 -15.38 -14.02 12.55
N GLU A 168 -15.65 -15.29 12.90
CA GLU A 168 -14.99 -15.94 14.03
C GLU A 168 -13.46 -15.97 13.85
N ARG A 169 -13.00 -16.43 12.68
CA ARG A 169 -11.57 -16.47 12.33
C ARG A 169 -10.96 -15.07 12.35
N LEU A 170 -11.64 -14.08 11.78
CA LEU A 170 -11.15 -12.70 11.70
C LEU A 170 -11.06 -12.05 13.08
N LYS A 171 -12.05 -12.28 13.96
CA LYS A 171 -12.05 -11.79 15.35
C LYS A 171 -10.81 -12.27 16.11
N TYR A 172 -10.51 -13.56 16.06
CA TYR A 172 -9.30 -14.10 16.71
C TYR A 172 -8.01 -13.61 16.04
N THR A 173 -7.96 -13.58 14.72
CA THR A 173 -6.78 -13.08 13.98
C THR A 173 -6.48 -11.62 14.32
N SER A 174 -7.51 -10.77 14.37
CA SER A 174 -7.40 -9.36 14.77
C SER A 174 -6.91 -9.23 16.22
N GLY A 175 -7.50 -10.00 17.14
CA GLY A 175 -7.06 -10.03 18.54
C GLY A 175 -5.59 -10.43 18.68
N VAL A 176 -5.15 -11.47 17.98
CA VAL A 176 -3.74 -11.91 17.98
C VAL A 176 -2.83 -10.83 17.38
N LYS A 177 -3.21 -10.18 16.28
CA LYS A 177 -2.43 -9.08 15.69
C LYS A 177 -2.25 -7.92 16.67
N GLN A 178 -3.28 -7.56 17.42
CA GLN A 178 -3.20 -6.50 18.43
C GLN A 178 -2.24 -6.88 19.57
N GLU A 179 -2.27 -8.12 20.05
CA GLU A 179 -1.33 -8.59 21.08
C GLU A 179 0.11 -8.64 20.56
N ILE A 180 0.33 -9.07 19.31
CA ILE A 180 1.66 -9.01 18.68
C ILE A 180 2.15 -7.56 18.58
N ALA A 181 1.31 -6.62 18.16
CA ALA A 181 1.67 -5.21 18.07
C ALA A 181 2.09 -4.64 19.44
N LYS A 182 1.37 -5.00 20.51
CA LYS A 182 1.76 -4.62 21.88
C LYS A 182 3.09 -5.23 22.26
N LEU A 183 3.35 -6.50 21.95
CA LEU A 183 4.63 -7.16 22.25
C LEU A 183 5.82 -6.53 21.52
N ILE A 184 5.62 -5.99 20.32
CA ILE A 184 6.66 -5.29 19.56
C ILE A 184 7.05 -3.98 20.27
N GLU A 185 6.08 -3.23 20.77
CA GLU A 185 6.31 -1.96 21.48
C GLU A 185 6.81 -2.19 22.92
N GLU A 186 6.16 -3.11 23.62
CA GLU A 186 6.40 -3.43 25.02
C GLU A 186 6.44 -4.96 25.22
N PRO A 187 7.62 -5.58 25.02
CA PRO A 187 7.81 -7.02 25.25
C PRO A 187 7.49 -7.41 26.70
N THR A 188 6.64 -8.41 26.90
CA THR A 188 6.36 -8.95 28.23
C THR A 188 7.53 -9.78 28.77
N GLU A 189 7.64 -9.92 30.10
CA GLU A 189 8.67 -10.76 30.71
C GLU A 189 8.65 -12.21 30.21
N GLU A 190 7.45 -12.76 29.97
CA GLU A 190 7.28 -14.12 29.46
C GLU A 190 7.84 -14.24 28.04
N PHE A 191 7.52 -13.27 27.18
CA PHE A 191 8.02 -13.25 25.81
C PHE A 191 9.55 -13.11 25.78
N VAL A 192 10.10 -12.18 26.55
CA VAL A 192 11.57 -12.01 26.70
C VAL A 192 12.23 -13.31 27.15
N ARG A 193 11.65 -14.02 28.12
CA ARG A 193 12.18 -15.31 28.57
C ARG A 193 12.18 -16.37 27.47
N ILE A 194 11.12 -16.45 26.68
CA ILE A 194 10.99 -17.43 25.58
C ILE A 194 12.07 -17.19 24.52
N VAL A 195 12.22 -15.94 24.06
CA VAL A 195 13.13 -15.62 22.95
C VAL A 195 14.61 -15.64 23.38
N SER A 196 14.91 -15.31 24.64
CA SER A 196 16.29 -15.28 25.13
C SER A 196 16.80 -16.64 25.63
N ARG A 197 15.93 -17.64 25.80
CA ARG A 197 16.29 -18.96 26.37
C ARG A 197 17.45 -19.65 25.66
N ASN A 198 17.51 -19.53 24.33
CA ASN A 198 18.53 -20.20 23.51
C ASN A 198 19.74 -19.31 23.21
N VAL A 199 19.78 -18.09 23.76
CA VAL A 199 20.81 -17.07 23.48
C VAL A 199 21.60 -16.73 24.74
N TYR A 200 21.00 -16.89 25.92
CA TYR A 200 21.62 -16.60 27.21
C TYR A 200 21.73 -17.86 28.07
N GLU A 201 22.95 -18.26 28.39
CA GLU A 201 23.24 -19.46 29.19
C GLU A 201 23.14 -19.23 30.72
N GLY A 202 23.06 -17.97 31.16
CA GLY A 202 23.00 -17.60 32.57
C GLY A 202 21.58 -17.59 33.16
N GLN A 203 21.49 -17.32 34.47
CA GLN A 203 20.18 -17.14 35.10
C GLN A 203 19.56 -15.78 34.77
N MET A 204 18.31 -15.79 34.33
CA MET A 204 17.48 -14.59 34.07
C MET A 204 17.08 -13.86 35.36
N ARG A 205 18.06 -13.21 36.00
CA ARG A 205 17.86 -12.29 37.14
C ARG A 205 17.36 -10.93 36.66
N ALA A 206 16.86 -10.09 37.57
CA ALA A 206 16.20 -8.81 37.23
C ALA A 206 17.01 -7.92 36.27
N GLN A 207 18.30 -7.71 36.56
CA GLN A 207 19.18 -6.88 35.72
C GLN A 207 19.39 -7.46 34.30
N VAL A 208 19.49 -8.78 34.19
CA VAL A 208 19.62 -9.47 32.91
C VAL A 208 18.30 -9.38 32.14
N LYS A 209 17.16 -9.57 32.80
CA LYS A 209 15.84 -9.41 32.19
C LYS A 209 15.67 -8.01 31.59
N GLU A 210 15.99 -6.97 32.35
CA GLU A 210 15.87 -5.57 31.90
C GLU A 210 16.73 -5.30 30.65
N MET A 211 17.99 -5.77 30.67
CA MET A 211 18.88 -5.70 29.52
C MET A 211 18.28 -6.44 28.30
N PHE A 212 17.78 -7.66 28.48
CA PHE A 212 17.19 -8.45 27.41
C PHE A 212 15.86 -7.88 26.91
N THR A 213 15.05 -7.23 27.75
CA THR A 213 13.84 -6.53 27.29
C THR A 213 14.19 -5.47 26.25
N GLY A 214 15.27 -4.69 26.48
CA GLY A 214 15.77 -3.72 25.51
C GLY A 214 16.27 -4.36 24.21
N ILE A 215 17.07 -5.43 24.33
CA ILE A 215 17.61 -6.18 23.17
C ILE A 215 16.47 -6.79 22.34
N VAL A 216 15.50 -7.43 22.99
CA VAL A 216 14.36 -8.07 22.33
C VAL A 216 13.51 -7.03 21.59
N ARG A 217 13.23 -5.88 22.22
CA ARG A 217 12.49 -4.79 21.56
C ARG A 217 13.20 -4.31 20.29
N ALA A 218 14.51 -4.09 20.36
CA ALA A 218 15.30 -3.65 19.22
C ALA A 218 15.32 -4.70 18.10
N ALA A 219 15.67 -5.95 18.44
CA ALA A 219 15.74 -7.05 17.50
C ALA A 219 14.39 -7.31 16.80
N PHE A 220 13.27 -7.22 17.53
CA PHE A 220 11.96 -7.46 16.94
C PHE A 220 11.60 -6.41 15.88
N ARG A 221 11.95 -5.14 16.13
CA ARG A 221 11.77 -4.05 15.14
C ARG A 221 12.70 -4.22 13.94
N GLU A 222 13.97 -4.57 14.17
CA GLU A 222 14.95 -4.80 13.10
C GLU A 222 14.50 -5.92 12.16
N VAL A 223 14.03 -7.06 12.69
CA VAL A 223 13.53 -8.18 11.87
C VAL A 223 12.38 -7.76 10.95
N ILE A 224 11.47 -6.91 11.44
CA ILE A 224 10.35 -6.39 10.64
C ILE A 224 10.89 -5.47 9.54
N MET A 225 11.79 -4.56 9.88
CA MET A 225 12.39 -3.63 8.92
C MET A 225 13.18 -4.35 7.82
N ASP A 226 13.97 -5.35 8.19
CA ASP A 226 14.74 -6.17 7.24
C ASP A 226 13.82 -6.96 6.31
N SER A 227 12.71 -7.50 6.84
CA SER A 227 11.69 -8.18 6.04
C SER A 227 11.03 -7.26 5.02
N VAL A 228 10.72 -6.01 5.42
CA VAL A 228 10.14 -4.99 4.53
C VAL A 228 11.16 -4.59 3.45
N LYS A 229 12.41 -4.32 3.84
CA LYS A 229 13.50 -3.97 2.92
C LYS A 229 13.75 -5.07 1.90
N SER A 230 13.83 -6.33 2.34
CA SER A 230 14.02 -7.48 1.47
C SER A 230 12.91 -7.61 0.42
N ARG A 231 11.64 -7.42 0.82
CA ARG A 231 10.51 -7.45 -0.12
C ARG A 231 10.53 -6.31 -1.13
N LEU A 232 10.84 -5.09 -0.69
CA LEU A 232 10.98 -3.93 -1.57
C LEU A 232 12.09 -4.13 -2.60
N SER A 233 13.26 -4.61 -2.15
CA SER A 233 14.39 -4.91 -3.05
C SER A 233 14.05 -5.99 -4.07
N SER A 234 13.32 -7.04 -3.67
CA SER A 234 12.86 -8.09 -4.59
C SER A 234 11.86 -7.56 -5.62
N ALA A 235 10.88 -6.76 -5.18
CA ALA A 235 9.88 -6.19 -6.07
C ALA A 235 10.47 -5.21 -7.10
N LEU A 236 11.48 -4.42 -6.69
CA LEU A 236 12.21 -3.52 -7.58
C LEU A 236 12.97 -4.29 -8.68
N ALA A 237 13.61 -5.40 -8.33
CA ALA A 237 14.30 -6.27 -9.30
C ALA A 237 13.33 -6.90 -10.30
N ASP A 238 12.17 -7.38 -9.85
CA ASP A 238 11.14 -7.95 -10.72
C ASP A 238 10.56 -6.92 -11.70
N THR A 239 10.33 -5.68 -11.26
CA THR A 239 9.90 -4.60 -12.18
C THR A 239 10.94 -4.29 -13.25
N GLN A 240 12.23 -4.36 -12.92
CA GLN A 240 13.30 -4.09 -13.87
C GLN A 240 13.38 -5.19 -14.95
N GLU A 241 13.23 -6.47 -14.58
CA GLU A 241 13.19 -7.58 -15.55
C GLU A 241 11.96 -7.55 -16.46
N VAL A 242 10.80 -7.11 -15.97
CA VAL A 242 9.58 -7.01 -16.79
C VAL A 242 9.69 -5.87 -17.80
N ILE A 243 10.27 -4.73 -17.42
CA ILE A 243 10.50 -3.60 -18.32
C ILE A 243 11.47 -4.01 -19.45
N GLU A 244 12.55 -4.74 -19.13
CA GLU A 244 13.49 -5.24 -20.14
C GLU A 244 12.87 -6.23 -21.14
N LYS A 245 11.88 -7.04 -20.74
CA LYS A 245 11.20 -7.99 -21.63
C LYS A 245 10.16 -7.36 -22.55
N ILE A 246 9.58 -6.23 -22.16
CA ILE A 246 8.54 -5.56 -22.96
C ILE A 246 9.16 -4.63 -24.02
N ASP A 247 10.36 -4.11 -23.75
CA ASP A 247 11.03 -3.13 -24.61
C ASP A 247 12.05 -3.77 -25.58
N ASP A 248 11.88 -5.05 -25.91
CA ASP A 248 12.63 -5.68 -27.00
C ASP A 248 12.19 -5.06 -28.34
N PRO A 249 13.12 -4.69 -29.23
CA PRO A 249 12.79 -3.93 -30.43
C PRO A 249 11.97 -4.82 -31.37
N ALA A 250 10.82 -4.29 -31.83
CA ALA A 250 10.08 -4.89 -32.93
C ALA A 250 10.97 -4.96 -34.18
N ASP A 251 10.93 -6.08 -34.88
CA ASP A 251 11.87 -6.50 -35.95
C ASP A 251 11.85 -5.65 -37.24
N ASP A 252 11.16 -4.50 -37.25
CA ASP A 252 10.96 -3.67 -38.43
C ASP A 252 11.10 -2.18 -38.08
N GLU A 253 12.31 -1.60 -38.17
CA GLU A 253 12.51 -0.14 -38.31
C GLU A 253 13.86 0.21 -38.99
N PRO A 254 14.01 1.44 -39.56
CA PRO A 254 14.68 1.71 -40.85
C PRO A 254 16.22 1.84 -40.80
N ASP A 255 16.83 2.27 -41.92
CA ASP A 255 18.26 2.60 -42.04
C ASP A 255 18.75 3.52 -40.91
N VAL A 256 20.05 3.44 -40.59
CA VAL A 256 20.69 4.19 -39.49
C VAL A 256 20.41 5.70 -39.62
N VAL A 257 19.51 6.24 -38.79
CA VAL A 257 19.24 7.69 -38.68
C VAL A 257 19.62 8.16 -37.30
N THR A 258 20.68 8.98 -37.23
CA THR A 258 21.10 9.60 -35.97
C THR A 258 20.10 10.69 -35.58
N THR A 259 19.39 10.47 -34.48
CA THR A 259 18.35 11.37 -33.97
C THR A 259 18.97 12.60 -33.28
N ASP A 260 18.20 13.68 -33.16
CA ASP A 260 18.63 14.87 -32.40
C ASP A 260 18.84 14.54 -30.92
N GLU A 261 18.05 13.61 -30.38
CA GLU A 261 18.15 13.14 -29.00
C GLU A 261 19.46 12.37 -28.74
N GLU A 262 19.88 11.50 -29.65
CA GLU A 262 21.20 10.83 -29.58
C GLU A 262 22.35 11.82 -29.67
N ARG A 263 22.22 12.85 -30.51
CA ARG A 263 23.22 13.92 -30.62
C ARG A 263 23.35 14.69 -29.31
N GLU A 264 22.23 15.01 -28.66
CA GLU A 264 22.20 15.70 -27.38
C GLU A 264 22.78 14.83 -26.26
N GLY A 265 22.36 13.57 -26.15
CA GLY A 265 22.91 12.61 -25.19
C GLY A 265 24.43 12.41 -25.37
N TYR A 266 24.91 12.33 -26.61
CA TYR A 266 26.34 12.30 -26.90
C TYR A 266 27.05 13.56 -26.40
N MET A 267 26.48 14.75 -26.59
CA MET A 267 27.07 16.00 -26.10
C MET A 267 27.11 16.04 -24.57
N ILE A 268 26.09 15.52 -23.88
CA ILE A 268 26.08 15.40 -22.42
C ILE A 268 27.20 14.48 -21.94
N VAL A 269 27.29 13.26 -22.48
CA VAL A 269 28.36 12.29 -22.12
C VAL A 269 29.74 12.90 -22.39
N LYS A 270 29.91 13.55 -23.54
CA LYS A 270 31.17 14.23 -23.92
C LYS A 270 31.52 15.37 -22.97
N ALA A 271 30.54 16.13 -22.51
CA ALA A 271 30.73 17.21 -21.57
C ALA A 271 31.13 16.69 -20.18
N ILE A 272 30.52 15.60 -19.72
CA ILE A 272 30.82 14.96 -18.42
C ILE A 272 32.28 14.51 -18.33
N VAL A 273 32.82 13.90 -19.39
CA VAL A 273 34.16 13.30 -19.37
C VAL A 273 35.28 14.26 -19.78
N ARG A 274 34.95 15.51 -20.14
CA ARG A 274 35.91 16.51 -20.65
C ARG A 274 37.08 16.77 -19.68
N ASP A 275 36.83 16.59 -18.39
CA ASP A 275 37.78 16.80 -17.29
C ASP A 275 38.81 15.66 -17.21
N THR A 276 38.49 14.53 -17.84
CA THR A 276 39.25 13.27 -17.75
C THR A 276 39.94 12.93 -19.08
N ILE A 277 39.26 13.15 -20.20
CA ILE A 277 39.79 12.83 -21.54
C ILE A 277 39.50 13.97 -22.51
N SER A 278 40.42 14.20 -23.45
CA SER A 278 40.22 15.23 -24.47
C SER A 278 38.92 14.99 -25.24
N PRO A 279 38.04 16.00 -25.39
CA PRO A 279 36.79 15.86 -26.15
C PRO A 279 37.00 15.44 -27.62
N LYS A 280 38.20 15.64 -28.19
CA LYS A 280 38.53 15.18 -29.55
C LYS A 280 38.63 13.67 -29.67
N ARG A 281 38.89 12.97 -28.56
CA ARG A 281 38.97 11.50 -28.50
C ARG A 281 37.59 10.86 -28.34
N VAL A 282 36.56 11.62 -27.93
CA VAL A 282 35.20 11.11 -27.77
C VAL A 282 34.48 11.22 -29.12
N ALA A 283 34.12 10.08 -29.69
CA ALA A 283 33.47 9.95 -30.98
C ALA A 283 32.09 9.29 -30.81
N MET A 284 31.15 9.72 -31.64
CA MET A 284 29.82 9.13 -31.74
C MET A 284 29.79 8.20 -32.94
N ARG A 285 29.24 7.00 -32.78
CA ARG A 285 29.01 6.04 -33.86
C ARG A 285 27.63 5.44 -33.70
N ASP A 286 26.74 5.86 -34.57
CA ASP A 286 25.39 5.36 -34.57
C ASP A 286 25.31 3.93 -35.12
N ALA A 287 24.43 3.12 -34.53
CA ALA A 287 24.14 1.76 -34.93
C ALA A 287 22.63 1.52 -34.84
N LYS A 288 22.12 0.52 -35.56
CA LYS A 288 20.68 0.28 -35.69
C LYS A 288 19.92 0.18 -34.37
N SER A 289 20.54 -0.35 -33.33
CA SER A 289 19.86 -0.64 -32.05
C SER A 289 20.21 0.34 -30.93
N TYR A 290 21.25 1.17 -31.12
CA TYR A 290 21.76 2.12 -30.13
C TYR A 290 22.80 3.05 -30.76
N CYS A 291 22.97 4.23 -30.18
CA CYS A 291 24.06 5.13 -30.52
C CYS A 291 25.28 4.88 -29.60
N ALA A 292 26.43 4.53 -30.18
CA ALA A 292 27.65 4.25 -29.44
C ALA A 292 28.46 5.53 -29.19
N VAL A 293 28.86 5.75 -27.94
CA VAL A 293 29.86 6.76 -27.58
C VAL A 293 31.17 6.04 -27.28
N LEU A 294 32.19 6.31 -28.09
CA LEU A 294 33.46 5.58 -28.12
C LEU A 294 34.64 6.51 -27.85
N ILE A 295 35.69 5.96 -27.26
CA ILE A 295 36.98 6.62 -27.14
C ILE A 295 37.88 6.20 -28.31
N ASP A 296 38.54 7.18 -28.93
CA ASP A 296 39.39 7.05 -30.12
C ASP A 296 38.69 6.41 -31.33
N ASN A 297 37.35 6.53 -31.40
CA ASN A 297 36.51 5.88 -32.41
C ASN A 297 36.79 4.36 -32.53
N ASN A 298 37.08 3.70 -31.39
CA ASN A 298 37.42 2.29 -31.33
C ASN A 298 36.32 1.50 -30.62
N ASN A 299 35.74 0.50 -31.30
CA ASN A 299 34.69 -0.36 -30.75
C ASN A 299 35.14 -1.17 -29.51
N ARG A 300 36.46 -1.31 -29.28
CA ARG A 300 37.03 -1.95 -28.08
C ARG A 300 37.24 -0.98 -26.92
N ARG A 301 36.89 0.30 -27.09
CA ARG A 301 36.96 1.34 -26.05
C ARG A 301 35.59 2.03 -25.91
N PRO A 302 34.53 1.29 -25.55
CA PRO A 302 33.21 1.88 -25.33
C PRO A 302 33.25 2.77 -24.09
N LEU A 303 32.65 3.96 -24.22
CA LEU A 303 32.43 4.88 -23.10
C LEU A 303 30.98 4.79 -22.60
N ALA A 304 30.03 4.81 -23.53
CA ALA A 304 28.60 4.62 -23.24
C ALA A 304 27.85 4.07 -24.47
N ARG A 305 26.66 3.53 -24.26
CA ARG A 305 25.67 3.25 -25.32
C ARG A 305 24.36 3.94 -24.99
N LEU A 306 23.79 4.64 -25.96
CA LEU A 306 22.53 5.37 -25.82
C LEU A 306 21.44 4.57 -26.54
N TRP A 307 20.55 3.95 -25.77
CA TRP A 307 19.46 3.13 -26.29
C TRP A 307 18.19 3.99 -26.31
N PHE A 308 18.15 4.99 -27.21
CA PHE A 308 17.05 5.95 -27.28
C PHE A 308 16.01 5.61 -28.34
N ASN A 309 16.32 4.66 -29.22
CA ASN A 309 15.45 4.19 -30.29
C ASN A 309 14.43 3.14 -29.79
N ARG A 310 13.99 3.25 -28.53
CA ARG A 310 13.07 2.31 -27.85
C ARG A 310 12.03 3.08 -27.03
N ALA A 311 10.98 2.40 -26.58
CA ALA A 311 9.94 3.03 -25.76
C ALA A 311 10.47 3.40 -24.37
N VAL A 312 11.39 2.59 -23.84
CA VAL A 312 12.13 2.88 -22.60
C VAL A 312 13.57 3.23 -22.96
N LYS A 313 14.06 4.35 -22.42
CA LYS A 313 15.42 4.81 -22.72
C LYS A 313 16.40 4.18 -21.75
N TYR A 314 17.54 3.74 -22.26
CA TYR A 314 18.63 3.24 -21.44
C TYR A 314 19.95 3.93 -21.75
N ILE A 315 20.80 4.03 -20.74
CA ILE A 315 22.24 4.27 -20.88
C ILE A 315 23.01 3.01 -20.50
N GLY A 316 23.84 2.51 -21.43
CA GLY A 316 24.80 1.44 -21.18
C GLY A 316 26.11 2.00 -20.64
N LEU A 317 26.51 1.54 -19.45
CA LEU A 317 27.71 1.96 -18.71
C LEU A 317 28.75 0.83 -18.67
N PHE A 318 30.03 1.19 -18.70
CA PHE A 318 31.17 0.25 -18.85
C PHE A 318 32.21 0.38 -17.73
N ASP A 319 31.77 0.79 -16.54
CA ASP A 319 32.56 0.82 -15.32
C ASP A 319 32.68 -0.57 -14.65
N GLY A 320 32.00 -1.60 -15.16
CA GLY A 320 32.17 -2.99 -14.76
C GLY A 320 33.03 -3.82 -15.74
N ASP A 321 32.98 -5.15 -15.58
CA ASP A 321 33.52 -6.10 -16.56
C ASP A 321 32.59 -6.27 -17.78
N ASN A 322 31.29 -6.04 -17.59
CA ASN A 322 30.24 -6.12 -18.61
C ASN A 322 29.51 -4.77 -18.74
N GLU A 323 28.72 -4.62 -19.81
CA GLU A 323 27.78 -3.51 -19.95
C GLU A 323 26.69 -3.60 -18.88
N ASP A 324 26.50 -2.52 -18.12
CA ASP A 324 25.36 -2.32 -17.23
C ASP A 324 24.36 -1.37 -17.87
N ARG A 325 23.13 -1.82 -18.11
CA ARG A 325 22.08 -1.01 -18.76
C ARG A 325 21.16 -0.41 -17.70
N VAL A 326 21.12 0.91 -17.65
CA VAL A 326 20.33 1.66 -16.67
C VAL A 326 19.21 2.41 -17.39
N ILE A 327 17.98 2.26 -16.90
CA ILE A 327 16.81 3.00 -17.40
C ILE A 327 16.97 4.49 -17.06
N ILE A 328 16.65 5.35 -18.01
CA ILE A 328 16.56 6.80 -17.81
C ILE A 328 15.21 7.31 -18.34
N ASP A 329 14.57 8.22 -17.62
CA ASP A 329 13.31 8.83 -18.05
C ASP A 329 13.55 10.08 -18.93
N SER A 330 14.70 10.73 -18.75
CA SER A 330 15.10 11.95 -19.47
C SER A 330 16.62 12.00 -19.66
N LEU A 331 17.09 12.83 -20.59
CA LEU A 331 18.52 13.04 -20.82
C LEU A 331 19.25 13.64 -19.61
N ASP A 332 18.54 14.38 -18.74
CA ASP A 332 19.12 14.95 -17.52
C ASP A 332 19.62 13.85 -16.55
N HIS A 333 18.98 12.67 -16.55
CA HIS A 333 19.41 11.56 -15.68
C HIS A 333 20.79 11.01 -16.08
N ILE A 334 21.34 11.35 -17.25
CA ILE A 334 22.72 10.99 -17.61
C ILE A 334 23.72 11.62 -16.62
N TYR A 335 23.40 12.80 -16.04
CA TYR A 335 24.25 13.46 -15.05
C TYR A 335 24.37 12.67 -13.74
N ASP A 336 23.35 11.89 -13.36
CA ASP A 336 23.38 11.04 -12.17
C ASP A 336 24.41 9.91 -12.29
N HIS A 337 24.86 9.61 -13.51
CA HIS A 337 25.87 8.60 -13.82
C HIS A 337 27.23 9.20 -14.18
N ALA A 338 27.46 10.48 -13.90
CA ALA A 338 28.65 11.21 -14.29
C ALA A 338 29.96 10.57 -13.78
N GLU A 339 30.00 10.13 -12.52
CA GLU A 339 31.20 9.49 -11.96
C GLU A 339 31.53 8.16 -12.66
N ARG A 340 30.52 7.32 -12.95
CA ARG A 340 30.70 6.04 -13.65
C ARG A 340 31.26 6.24 -15.07
N LEU A 341 30.78 7.26 -15.77
CA LEU A 341 31.31 7.68 -17.08
C LEU A 341 32.76 8.17 -16.97
N ARG A 342 33.10 8.96 -15.95
CA ARG A 342 34.47 9.41 -15.70
C ARG A 342 35.40 8.25 -15.35
N GLU A 343 34.96 7.30 -14.54
CA GLU A 343 35.73 6.10 -14.21
C GLU A 343 36.06 5.27 -15.46
N THR A 344 35.07 5.06 -16.32
CA THR A 344 35.26 4.41 -17.63
C THR A 344 36.27 5.19 -18.47
N ALA A 345 36.14 6.52 -18.56
CA ALA A 345 37.08 7.36 -19.31
C ALA A 345 38.51 7.30 -18.74
N LYS A 346 38.69 7.25 -17.42
CA LYS A 346 40.00 7.12 -16.75
C LYS A 346 40.73 5.85 -17.17
N ARG A 347 40.01 4.72 -17.35
CA ARG A 347 40.60 3.45 -17.82
C ARG A 347 41.27 3.57 -19.19
N TYR A 348 40.77 4.46 -20.04
CA TYR A 348 41.29 4.70 -21.40
C TYR A 348 42.15 5.97 -21.52
N ALA A 349 42.33 6.71 -20.42
CA ALA A 349 43.12 7.94 -20.38
C ALA A 349 44.62 7.67 -20.29
N ALA A 350 45.04 6.51 -19.77
CA ALA A 350 46.45 6.11 -19.75
C ALA A 350 46.95 5.80 -21.18
N PRO A 351 48.15 6.28 -21.57
CA PRO A 351 48.75 5.88 -22.84
C PRO A 351 49.12 4.40 -22.77
N SER A 352 48.61 3.63 -23.73
CA SER A 352 49.12 2.29 -24.05
C SER A 352 50.48 2.36 -24.73
#